data_AF-A0A0K0F3P3-F1
#
_entry.id   AF-A0A0K0F3P3-F1
#
_cell.length_a   1.000
_cell.length_b   1.000
_cell.length_c   1.000
_cell.angle_alpha   90.00
_cell.angle_beta   90.00
_cell.angle_gamma   90.00
#
_symmetry.space_group_name_H-M   'P 1'
#
loop_
_entity.id
_entity.type
_entity.pdbx_description
1 polymer ?
#
loop_
_entity_poly.entity_id
_entity_poly.type
_entity_poly.pdbx_seq_one_letter_code
_entity_poly.pdbx_strand_id
1 'polypeptide(L)'
;MDYVNGTINFLSSIFGMFFSIIAIYNVLTFTCENQCKEYKKLLIFQFSGGFLSSITQLILKIQVFVIHEKQITKIRFCYLIIYATLCPILITISNWFCFIYDIPESLSQWVEASNIKYSIFRKKVYGISGKINSDEALPAYFSVPLYFGINYILVFVHYIKYKKHMQKFTTVMSDMTKKINKEFMRISILQCTVPLLVSFFPILYFIVSLFLLPQLFVATFGTHLIQILSFIPIANVTLFIFLPSKSRKKFICFLKKIKDKIICKNFTITKYR
;
A
#
# COMPACT_ATOMS: atom_id res chain seq x y z
N MET A 1 17.19 8.63 16.54
CA MET A 1 16.06 8.65 15.58
C MET A 1 15.38 7.28 15.44
N ASP A 2 16.07 6.17 15.73
CA ASP A 2 15.54 4.82 15.47
C ASP A 2 14.31 4.46 16.30
N TYR A 3 14.19 4.96 17.52
CA TYR A 3 13.02 4.72 18.37
C TYR A 3 11.74 5.31 17.75
N VAL A 4 11.80 6.58 17.31
CA VAL A 4 10.66 7.26 16.67
C VAL A 4 10.25 6.55 15.38
N ASN A 5 11.22 6.18 14.55
CA ASN A 5 10.98 5.42 13.32
C ASN A 5 10.36 4.04 13.61
N GLY A 6 10.87 3.33 14.61
CA GLY A 6 10.32 2.07 15.09
C GLY A 6 8.87 2.21 15.55
N THR A 7 8.56 3.24 16.35
CA THR A 7 7.20 3.52 16.82
C THR A 7 6.25 3.84 15.68
N ILE A 8 6.66 4.67 14.71
CA ILE A 8 5.83 5.03 13.55
C ILE A 8 5.51 3.80 12.71
N ASN A 9 6.51 2.96 12.41
CA ASN A 9 6.31 1.75 11.61
C ASN A 9 5.40 0.75 12.34
N PHE A 10 5.64 0.55 13.64
CA PHE A 10 4.82 -0.33 14.46
C PHE A 10 3.35 0.11 14.50
N LEU A 11 3.10 1.39 14.77
CA LEU A 11 1.75 1.95 14.76
C LEU A 11 1.10 1.84 13.38
N SER A 12 1.84 2.16 12.32
CA SER A 12 1.35 2.07 10.94
C SER A 12 0.93 0.65 10.58
N SER A 13 1.76 -0.36 10.92
CA SER A 13 1.42 -1.77 10.69
C SER A 13 0.20 -2.20 11.51
N ILE A 14 0.09 -1.82 12.78
CA ILE A 14 -1.08 -2.12 13.61
C ILE A 14 -2.35 -1.51 13.04
N PHE A 15 -2.32 -0.22 12.69
CA PHE A 15 -3.47 0.45 12.11
C PHE A 15 -3.83 -0.13 10.74
N GLY A 16 -2.85 -0.44 9.90
CA GLY A 16 -3.05 -1.08 8.60
C GLY A 16 -3.75 -2.43 8.73
N MET A 17 -3.32 -3.27 9.68
CA MET A 17 -3.99 -4.54 9.98
C MET A 17 -5.42 -4.32 10.48
N PHE A 18 -5.59 -3.47 11.50
CA PHE A 18 -6.87 -3.21 12.14
C PHE A 18 -7.91 -2.69 11.14
N PHE A 19 -7.56 -1.67 10.36
CA PHE A 19 -8.46 -1.11 9.37
C PHE A 19 -8.77 -2.09 8.24
N SER A 20 -7.78 -2.87 7.78
CA SER A 20 -8.00 -3.85 6.72
C SER A 20 -8.99 -4.93 7.16
N ILE A 21 -8.90 -5.42 8.41
CA ILE A 21 -9.87 -6.37 8.99
C ILE A 21 -11.28 -5.76 9.01
N ILE A 22 -11.41 -4.52 9.49
CA ILE A 22 -12.70 -3.82 9.53
C ILE A 22 -13.28 -3.66 8.12
N ALA A 23 -12.44 -3.31 7.14
CA ALA A 23 -12.87 -3.16 5.77
C ALA A 23 -13.34 -4.49 5.16
N ILE A 24 -12.58 -5.58 5.37
CA ILE A 24 -12.98 -6.93 4.95
C ILE A 24 -14.32 -7.31 5.60
N TYR A 25 -14.49 -7.09 6.90
CA TYR A 25 -15.76 -7.35 7.60
C TYR A 25 -16.92 -6.53 7.01
N ASN A 26 -16.71 -5.25 6.74
CA ASN A 26 -17.71 -4.38 6.13
C ASN A 26 -18.12 -4.86 4.73
N VAL A 27 -17.16 -5.33 3.93
CA VAL A 27 -17.39 -5.88 2.60
C VAL A 27 -18.13 -7.22 2.68
N LEU A 28 -17.74 -8.12 3.58
CA LEU A 28 -18.38 -9.43 3.77
C LEU A 28 -19.84 -9.28 4.19
N THR A 29 -20.14 -8.33 5.09
CA THR A 29 -21.49 -8.05 5.56
C THR A 29 -22.32 -7.22 4.57
N PHE A 30 -21.76 -6.78 3.45
CA PHE A 30 -22.53 -6.10 2.42
C PHE A 30 -23.42 -7.12 1.69
N THR A 31 -24.73 -7.03 1.93
CA THR A 31 -25.77 -7.69 1.13
C THR A 31 -25.87 -6.95 -0.19
N CYS A 32 -25.52 -7.65 -1.27
CA CYS A 32 -25.45 -7.10 -2.61
C CYS A 32 -26.28 -7.97 -3.55
N GLU A 33 -27.04 -7.34 -4.45
CA GLU A 33 -27.61 -7.98 -5.63
C GLU A 33 -26.50 -8.63 -6.47
N ASN A 34 -26.84 -9.65 -7.26
CA ASN A 34 -25.90 -10.48 -8.02
C ASN A 34 -24.84 -9.70 -8.83
N GLN A 35 -25.17 -8.49 -9.31
CA GLN A 35 -24.26 -7.63 -10.09
C GLN A 35 -23.07 -7.07 -9.30
N CYS A 36 -23.10 -7.08 -7.96
CA CYS A 36 -22.00 -6.56 -7.12
C CYS A 36 -21.04 -7.64 -6.61
N LYS A 37 -21.19 -8.91 -7.05
CA LYS A 37 -20.34 -10.03 -6.59
C LYS A 37 -18.87 -9.87 -6.99
N GLU A 38 -18.60 -9.49 -8.24
CA GLU A 38 -17.22 -9.32 -8.73
C GLU A 38 -16.51 -8.15 -8.05
N TYR A 39 -17.25 -7.09 -7.78
CA TYR A 39 -16.73 -5.93 -7.05
C TYR A 39 -16.39 -6.27 -5.58
N LYS A 40 -17.26 -7.03 -4.92
CA LYS A 40 -17.02 -7.53 -3.57
C LYS A 40 -15.71 -8.34 -3.51
N LYS A 41 -15.44 -9.18 -4.51
CA LYS A 41 -14.18 -9.94 -4.63
C LYS A 41 -12.97 -9.01 -4.78
N LEU A 42 -13.07 -8.00 -5.65
CA LEU A 42 -11.99 -7.02 -5.86
C LEU A 42 -11.61 -6.29 -4.57
N LEU A 43 -12.61 -5.84 -3.80
CA LEU A 43 -12.37 -5.16 -2.53
C LEU A 43 -11.76 -6.08 -1.48
N ILE A 44 -12.25 -7.31 -1.36
CA ILE A 44 -11.67 -8.31 -0.45
C ILE A 44 -10.21 -8.53 -0.82
N PHE A 45 -9.91 -8.70 -2.12
CA PHE A 45 -8.55 -8.86 -2.59
C PHE A 45 -7.67 -7.66 -2.23
N GLN A 46 -8.15 -6.44 -2.50
CA GLN A 46 -7.43 -5.20 -2.18
C GLN A 46 -7.13 -5.07 -0.67
N PHE A 47 -8.11 -5.34 0.18
CA PHE A 47 -7.93 -5.22 1.63
C PHE A 47 -7.12 -6.37 2.23
N SER A 48 -7.22 -7.58 1.69
CA SER A 48 -6.32 -8.69 2.03
C SER A 48 -4.88 -8.38 1.65
N GLY A 49 -4.66 -7.74 0.49
CA GLY A 49 -3.34 -7.24 0.10
C GLY A 49 -2.80 -6.18 1.07
N GLY A 50 -3.63 -5.23 1.50
CA GLY A 50 -3.26 -4.24 2.51
C GLY A 50 -2.95 -4.86 3.88
N PHE A 51 -3.75 -5.84 4.30
CA PHE A 51 -3.52 -6.61 5.53
C PHE A 51 -2.21 -7.37 5.47
N LEU A 52 -1.98 -8.13 4.39
CA LEU A 52 -0.76 -8.89 4.20
C LEU A 52 0.46 -7.97 4.09
N SER A 53 0.34 -6.83 3.41
CA SER A 53 1.40 -5.82 3.36
C SER A 53 1.73 -5.27 4.75
N SER A 54 0.73 -5.10 5.62
CA SER A 54 0.94 -4.61 6.99
C SER A 54 1.60 -5.66 7.88
N ILE A 55 1.21 -6.93 7.74
CA ILE A 55 1.87 -8.07 8.40
C ILE A 55 3.31 -8.19 7.90
N THR A 56 3.51 -8.18 6.59
CA THR A 56 4.82 -8.18 5.96
C THR A 56 5.66 -7.02 6.47
N GLN A 57 5.14 -5.81 6.58
CA GLN A 57 5.88 -4.67 7.13
C GLN A 57 6.23 -4.83 8.61
N LEU A 58 5.42 -5.56 9.39
CA LEU A 58 5.67 -5.88 10.79
C LEU A 58 6.73 -7.00 10.96
N ILE A 59 6.62 -8.06 10.15
CA ILE A 59 7.46 -9.28 10.24
C ILE A 59 8.77 -9.09 9.48
N LEU A 60 8.67 -8.55 8.27
CA LEU A 60 9.75 -8.40 7.32
C LEU A 60 10.21 -6.94 7.30
N LYS A 61 11.28 -6.65 8.04
CA LYS A 61 12.16 -5.52 7.71
C LYS A 61 12.79 -5.65 6.30
N ILE A 62 12.58 -6.75 5.54
CA ILE A 62 12.21 -6.82 4.11
C ILE A 62 12.21 -8.30 3.60
N GLN A 63 11.40 -8.53 2.54
CA GLN A 63 11.40 -9.56 1.47
C GLN A 63 10.34 -10.68 1.47
N VAL A 64 9.59 -10.73 0.35
CA VAL A 64 8.31 -11.40 0.10
C VAL A 64 8.45 -12.49 -0.98
N PHE A 65 7.72 -13.61 -0.84
CA PHE A 65 7.21 -14.45 -1.95
C PHE A 65 5.81 -15.03 -1.64
N VAL A 66 4.99 -15.24 -2.68
CA VAL A 66 3.51 -15.43 -2.67
C VAL A 66 3.10 -16.81 -3.25
N ILE A 67 2.00 -17.42 -2.77
CA ILE A 67 1.29 -18.59 -3.37
C ILE A 67 -0.27 -18.48 -3.33
N HIS A 68 -0.92 -18.73 -4.50
CA HIS A 68 -2.27 -19.24 -4.96
C HIS A 68 -3.62 -19.12 -4.16
N GLU A 69 -4.86 -19.14 -4.73
CA GLU A 69 -5.49 -19.52 -6.05
C GLU A 69 -6.95 -18.92 -6.30
N LYS A 70 -7.34 -18.74 -7.60
CA LYS A 70 -8.67 -18.65 -8.33
C LYS A 70 -9.69 -17.47 -8.18
N GLN A 71 -10.44 -17.00 -9.21
CA GLN A 71 -10.47 -17.17 -10.70
C GLN A 71 -11.03 -15.87 -11.37
N ILE A 72 -10.30 -15.32 -12.36
CA ILE A 72 -10.62 -14.18 -13.24
C ILE A 72 -10.48 -14.65 -14.70
N THR A 73 -11.14 -14.00 -15.67
CA THR A 73 -11.01 -14.36 -17.10
C THR A 73 -9.54 -14.35 -17.57
N LYS A 74 -9.10 -15.46 -18.19
CA LYS A 74 -7.68 -15.81 -18.42
C LYS A 74 -6.85 -14.69 -19.06
N ILE A 75 -7.38 -14.01 -20.08
CA ILE A 75 -6.61 -13.01 -20.86
C ILE A 75 -6.38 -11.72 -20.07
N ARG A 76 -7.42 -11.19 -19.40
CA ARG A 76 -7.30 -9.95 -18.60
C ARG A 76 -6.49 -10.16 -17.34
N PHE A 77 -6.58 -11.36 -16.76
CA PHE A 77 -5.76 -11.78 -15.64
C PHE A 77 -4.28 -11.91 -16.04
N CYS A 78 -3.99 -12.48 -17.22
CA CYS A 78 -2.62 -12.57 -17.74
C CYS A 78 -1.99 -11.18 -17.92
N TYR A 79 -2.75 -10.22 -18.49
CA TYR A 79 -2.29 -8.83 -18.61
C TYR A 79 -2.02 -8.16 -17.27
N LEU A 80 -2.92 -8.34 -16.29
CA LEU A 80 -2.76 -7.79 -14.95
C LEU A 80 -1.61 -8.45 -14.17
N ILE A 81 -1.42 -9.78 -14.31
CA ILE A 81 -0.28 -10.49 -13.72
C ILE A 81 1.01 -10.00 -14.35
N ILE A 82 1.12 -10.03 -15.69
CA ILE A 82 2.31 -9.60 -16.41
C ILE A 82 2.68 -8.16 -16.04
N TYR A 83 1.70 -7.26 -15.97
CA TYR A 83 1.94 -5.88 -15.56
C TYR A 83 2.35 -5.76 -14.08
N ALA A 84 1.65 -6.47 -13.19
CA ALA A 84 1.90 -6.45 -11.74
C ALA A 84 3.15 -7.24 -11.33
N THR A 85 3.69 -8.13 -12.17
CA THR A 85 4.98 -8.82 -11.95
C THR A 85 6.12 -8.10 -12.65
N LEU A 86 5.93 -7.63 -13.90
CA LEU A 86 6.96 -6.89 -14.63
C LEU A 86 7.30 -5.58 -13.94
N CYS A 87 6.33 -4.85 -13.36
CA CYS A 87 6.63 -3.57 -12.72
C CYS A 87 7.52 -3.71 -11.48
N PRO A 88 7.22 -4.60 -10.50
CA PRO A 88 8.12 -4.89 -9.40
C PRO A 88 9.45 -5.48 -9.86
N ILE A 89 9.46 -6.35 -10.89
CA ILE A 89 10.71 -6.90 -11.44
C ILE A 89 11.56 -5.78 -12.05
N LEU A 90 10.99 -4.87 -12.84
CA LEU A 90 11.68 -3.70 -13.40
C LEU A 90 12.25 -2.80 -12.30
N ILE A 91 11.46 -2.50 -11.27
CA ILE A 91 11.91 -1.70 -10.12
C ILE A 91 13.00 -2.43 -9.35
N THR A 92 12.86 -3.74 -9.13
CA THR A 92 13.83 -4.57 -8.40
C THR A 92 15.14 -4.71 -9.18
N ILE A 93 15.08 -4.90 -10.50
CA ILE A 93 16.25 -4.92 -11.40
C ILE A 93 16.91 -3.53 -11.44
N SER A 94 16.13 -2.46 -11.54
CA SER A 94 16.67 -1.09 -11.52
C SER A 94 17.35 -0.78 -10.18
N ASN A 95 16.76 -1.22 -9.07
CA ASN A 95 17.37 -1.11 -7.76
C ASN A 95 18.63 -1.99 -7.66
N TRP A 96 18.60 -3.22 -8.19
CA TRP A 96 19.75 -4.14 -8.23
C TRP A 96 20.97 -3.51 -8.90
N PHE A 97 20.78 -2.79 -10.02
CA PHE A 97 21.87 -2.06 -10.67
C PHE A 97 22.40 -0.89 -9.83
N CYS A 98 21.62 -0.37 -8.89
CA CYS A 98 22.06 0.68 -7.96
C CYS A 98 22.82 0.12 -6.75
N PHE A 99 22.81 -1.20 -6.51
CA PHE A 99 23.51 -1.79 -5.37
C PHE A 99 25.00 -1.91 -5.66
N ILE A 100 25.81 -1.30 -4.81
CA ILE A 100 27.24 -1.59 -4.70
C ILE A 100 27.40 -2.84 -3.83
N TYR A 101 28.44 -3.64 -4.07
CA TYR A 101 28.83 -4.83 -3.30
C TYR A 101 29.25 -4.54 -1.84
N ASP A 102 28.43 -3.81 -1.11
CA ASP A 102 28.67 -3.40 0.27
C ASP A 102 27.82 -4.26 1.22
N ILE A 103 28.35 -4.56 2.41
CA ILE A 103 27.66 -5.31 3.46
C ILE A 103 27.31 -4.40 4.66
N PRO A 104 26.06 -4.38 5.14
CA PRO A 104 25.69 -3.66 6.36
C PRO A 104 26.55 -4.12 7.54
N GLU A 105 27.02 -3.20 8.37
CA GLU A 105 27.94 -3.50 9.47
C GLU A 105 27.35 -4.52 10.47
N SER A 106 26.06 -4.42 10.76
CA SER A 106 25.35 -5.39 11.63
C SER A 106 25.36 -6.81 11.06
N LEU A 107 25.27 -6.96 9.75
CA LEU A 107 25.35 -8.25 9.08
C LEU A 107 26.80 -8.72 9.00
N SER A 108 27.75 -7.82 8.71
CA SER A 108 29.18 -8.11 8.71
C SER A 108 29.66 -8.69 10.04
N GLN A 109 29.23 -8.13 11.17
CA GLN A 109 29.58 -8.63 12.49
C GLN A 109 29.08 -10.06 12.70
N TRP A 110 27.85 -10.37 12.27
CA TRP A 110 27.29 -11.72 12.36
C TRP A 110 28.03 -12.72 11.43
N VAL A 111 28.36 -12.31 10.21
CA VAL A 111 29.06 -13.16 9.24
C VAL A 111 30.50 -13.46 9.70
N GLU A 112 31.17 -12.48 10.30
CA GLU A 112 32.51 -12.64 10.91
C GLU A 112 32.47 -13.56 12.13
N ALA A 113 31.49 -13.36 13.02
CA ALA A 113 31.27 -14.25 14.17
C ALA A 113 30.97 -15.70 13.75
N SER A 114 30.40 -15.88 12.56
CA SER A 114 30.05 -17.19 12.00
C SER A 114 31.19 -17.83 11.18
N ASN A 115 32.36 -17.18 11.06
CA ASN A 115 33.49 -17.64 10.23
C ASN A 115 33.15 -17.96 8.77
N ILE A 116 32.14 -17.29 8.21
CA ILE A 116 31.74 -17.49 6.81
C ILE A 116 32.68 -16.68 5.93
N LYS A 117 33.46 -17.34 5.06
CA LYS A 117 34.29 -16.67 4.06
C LYS A 117 33.43 -16.17 2.91
N TYR A 118 33.46 -14.87 2.63
CA TYR A 118 32.78 -14.26 1.50
C TYR A 118 33.77 -13.44 0.66
N SER A 119 33.80 -13.68 -0.66
CA SER A 119 34.63 -12.94 -1.62
C SER A 119 33.87 -11.81 -2.33
N ILE A 120 32.55 -11.76 -2.16
CA ILE A 120 31.66 -10.90 -2.96
C ILE A 120 31.59 -9.48 -2.40
N PHE A 121 31.69 -9.30 -1.08
CA PHE A 121 31.56 -7.98 -0.45
C PHE A 121 32.91 -7.28 -0.31
N ARG A 122 33.00 -6.01 -0.74
CA ARG A 122 34.26 -5.25 -0.71
C ARG A 122 34.42 -4.36 0.51
N LYS A 123 33.33 -3.84 1.07
CA LYS A 123 33.38 -2.82 2.12
C LYS A 123 32.27 -2.99 3.14
N LYS A 124 32.62 -2.83 4.43
CA LYS A 124 31.66 -2.66 5.52
C LYS A 124 31.07 -1.27 5.47
N VAL A 125 29.75 -1.17 5.48
CA VAL A 125 29.03 0.12 5.44
C VAL A 125 27.92 0.12 6.49
N TYR A 126 27.58 1.30 7.01
CA TYR A 126 26.47 1.43 7.96
C TYR A 126 25.10 1.12 7.32
N GLY A 127 24.99 1.23 6.00
CA GLY A 127 23.80 0.91 5.25
C GLY A 127 24.12 0.71 3.78
N ILE A 128 23.22 0.01 3.09
CA ILE A 128 23.30 -0.19 1.63
C ILE A 128 23.45 1.18 0.96
N SER A 129 24.53 1.34 0.20
CA SER A 129 24.83 2.56 -0.53
C SER A 129 24.82 2.30 -2.02
N GLY A 130 24.32 3.26 -2.80
CA GLY A 130 24.33 3.24 -4.26
C GLY A 130 25.04 4.46 -4.81
N LYS A 131 25.80 4.31 -5.90
CA LYS A 131 26.44 5.44 -6.59
C LYS A 131 25.36 6.20 -7.35
N ILE A 132 24.93 7.32 -6.80
CA ILE A 132 23.90 8.20 -7.38
C ILE A 132 24.33 8.73 -8.77
N ASN A 133 25.64 8.94 -8.98
CA ASN A 133 26.18 9.49 -10.22
C ASN A 133 26.73 8.44 -11.20
N SER A 134 26.37 7.16 -11.07
CA SER A 134 26.74 6.18 -12.11
C SER A 134 25.72 6.20 -13.24
N ASP A 135 26.18 5.98 -14.47
CA ASP A 135 25.29 5.75 -15.63
C ASP A 135 24.33 4.57 -15.38
N GLU A 136 24.69 3.67 -14.46
CA GLU A 136 23.90 2.54 -13.99
C GLU A 136 22.65 2.94 -13.16
N ALA A 137 22.64 4.13 -12.56
CA ALA A 137 21.49 4.66 -11.81
C ALA A 137 20.45 5.34 -12.72
N LEU A 138 20.83 5.68 -13.95
CA LEU A 138 20.01 6.39 -14.91
C LEU A 138 18.70 5.64 -15.25
N PRO A 139 18.69 4.31 -15.46
CA PRO A 139 17.45 3.54 -15.63
C PRO A 139 16.48 3.68 -14.45
N ALA A 140 16.96 3.75 -13.21
CA ALA A 140 16.11 3.91 -12.03
C ALA A 140 15.42 5.29 -12.03
N TYR A 141 16.14 6.35 -12.41
CA TYR A 141 15.58 7.71 -12.50
C TYR A 141 14.49 7.86 -13.56
N PHE A 142 14.59 7.14 -14.68
CA PHE A 142 13.56 7.21 -15.74
C PHE A 142 12.42 6.21 -15.53
N SER A 143 12.70 5.01 -15.03
CA SER A 143 11.69 3.96 -14.84
C SER A 143 10.64 4.33 -13.80
N VAL A 144 11.03 5.00 -12.70
CA VAL A 144 10.10 5.36 -11.62
C VAL A 144 9.04 6.39 -12.10
N PRO A 145 9.41 7.55 -12.68
CA PRO A 145 8.43 8.49 -13.24
C PRO A 145 7.59 7.88 -14.37
N LEU A 146 8.21 7.08 -15.24
CA LEU A 146 7.50 6.40 -16.33
C LEU A 146 6.43 5.44 -15.78
N TYR A 147 6.77 4.64 -14.77
CA TYR A 147 5.82 3.77 -14.08
C TYR A 147 4.64 4.56 -13.50
N PHE A 148 4.90 5.65 -12.77
CA PHE A 148 3.82 6.47 -12.23
C PHE A 148 2.97 7.13 -13.32
N GLY A 149 3.60 7.62 -14.39
CA GLY A 149 2.92 8.23 -15.54
C GLY A 149 1.99 7.27 -16.26
N ILE A 150 2.43 6.04 -16.54
CA ILE A 150 1.61 5.01 -17.18
C ILE A 150 0.41 4.64 -16.29
N ASN A 151 0.64 4.41 -14.99
CA ASN A 151 -0.45 4.12 -14.06
C ASN A 151 -1.47 5.27 -14.00
N TYR A 152 -1.01 6.52 -14.02
CA TYR A 152 -1.89 7.69 -14.03
C TYR A 152 -2.78 7.73 -15.28
N ILE A 153 -2.18 7.55 -16.46
CA ILE A 153 -2.90 7.52 -17.73
C ILE A 153 -3.94 6.40 -17.72
N LEU A 154 -3.58 5.20 -17.25
CA LEU A 154 -4.50 4.06 -17.17
C LEU A 154 -5.71 4.32 -16.27
N VAL A 155 -5.47 4.87 -15.07
CA VAL A 155 -6.54 5.26 -14.13
C VAL A 155 -7.45 6.31 -14.75
N PHE A 156 -6.88 7.33 -15.37
CA PHE A 156 -7.63 8.42 -15.98
C PHE A 156 -8.49 7.94 -17.17
N VAL A 157 -7.93 7.09 -18.04
CA VAL A 157 -8.66 6.47 -19.15
C VAL A 157 -9.79 5.58 -18.63
N HIS A 158 -9.55 4.78 -17.59
CA HIS A 158 -10.57 3.95 -16.97
C HIS A 158 -11.70 4.81 -16.38
N TYR A 159 -11.36 5.90 -15.71
CA TYR A 159 -12.33 6.85 -15.18
C TYR A 159 -13.24 7.42 -16.27
N ILE A 160 -12.66 7.90 -17.39
CA ILE A 160 -13.45 8.44 -18.51
C ILE A 160 -14.35 7.35 -19.11
N LYS A 161 -13.81 6.16 -19.37
CA LYS A 161 -14.58 5.04 -19.94
C LYS A 161 -15.74 4.65 -19.05
N TYR A 162 -15.52 4.55 -17.74
CA TYR A 162 -16.58 4.22 -16.80
C TYR A 162 -17.61 5.36 -16.70
N LYS A 163 -17.19 6.63 -16.66
CA LYS A 163 -18.11 7.77 -16.63
C LYS A 163 -19.06 7.76 -17.83
N LYS A 164 -18.51 7.52 -19.05
CA LYS A 164 -19.30 7.37 -20.28
C LYS A 164 -20.25 6.17 -20.20
N HIS A 165 -19.78 5.03 -19.69
CA HIS A 165 -20.61 3.84 -19.50
C HIS A 165 -21.79 4.13 -18.57
N MET A 166 -21.56 4.77 -17.42
CA MET A 166 -22.61 5.12 -16.48
C MET A 166 -23.63 6.08 -17.09
N GLN A 167 -23.20 7.07 -17.86
CA GLN A 167 -24.10 7.99 -18.56
C GLN A 167 -25.01 7.24 -19.54
N LYS A 168 -24.45 6.29 -20.30
CA LYS A 168 -25.22 5.48 -21.26
C LYS A 168 -26.33 4.64 -20.61
N PHE A 169 -26.08 4.09 -19.43
CA PHE A 169 -27.04 3.22 -18.74
C PHE A 169 -27.86 3.93 -17.65
N THR A 170 -27.79 5.26 -17.58
CA THR A 170 -28.49 6.04 -16.54
C THR A 170 -30.00 5.86 -16.63
N THR A 171 -30.60 5.75 -17.81
CA THR A 171 -32.06 5.63 -17.95
C THR A 171 -32.60 4.27 -17.47
N VAL A 172 -31.80 3.21 -17.57
CA VAL A 172 -32.21 1.83 -17.23
C VAL A 172 -31.95 1.51 -15.75
N MET A 173 -31.01 2.20 -15.10
CA MET A 173 -30.65 1.95 -13.71
C MET A 173 -31.65 2.55 -12.72
N SER A 174 -31.96 1.82 -11.65
CA SER A 174 -32.68 2.35 -10.51
C SER A 174 -31.88 3.48 -9.82
N ASP A 175 -32.57 4.40 -9.15
CA ASP A 175 -31.92 5.52 -8.47
C ASP A 175 -30.99 5.07 -7.33
N MET A 176 -31.32 3.94 -6.71
CA MET A 176 -30.45 3.32 -5.71
C MET A 176 -29.13 2.83 -6.33
N THR A 177 -29.19 2.16 -7.48
CA THR A 177 -28.00 1.69 -8.21
C THR A 177 -27.15 2.86 -8.71
N LYS A 178 -27.78 3.92 -9.24
CA LYS A 178 -27.09 5.16 -9.62
C LYS A 178 -26.34 5.77 -8.44
N LYS A 179 -26.98 5.86 -7.27
CA LYS A 179 -26.37 6.41 -6.06
C LYS A 179 -25.17 5.59 -5.60
N ILE A 180 -25.30 4.27 -5.56
CA ILE A 180 -24.20 3.36 -5.19
C ILE A 180 -23.02 3.51 -6.15
N ASN A 181 -23.27 3.50 -7.47
CA ASN A 181 -22.22 3.65 -8.46
C ASN A 181 -21.53 5.02 -8.39
N LYS A 182 -22.27 6.10 -8.09
CA LYS A 182 -21.70 7.43 -7.89
C LYS A 182 -20.83 7.50 -6.63
N GLU A 183 -21.29 6.93 -5.51
CA GLU A 183 -20.48 6.83 -4.29
C GLU A 183 -19.22 6.01 -4.54
N PHE A 184 -19.36 4.87 -5.21
CA PHE A 184 -18.23 4.00 -5.55
C PHE A 184 -17.20 4.71 -6.42
N MET A 185 -17.66 5.37 -7.50
CA MET A 185 -16.77 6.11 -8.40
C MET A 185 -15.96 7.17 -7.63
N ARG A 186 -16.61 7.92 -6.75
CA ARG A 186 -15.93 8.92 -5.92
C ARG A 186 -14.83 8.30 -5.07
N ILE A 187 -15.08 7.12 -4.50
CA ILE A 187 -14.09 6.39 -3.70
C ILE A 187 -12.92 5.94 -4.56
N SER A 188 -13.18 5.33 -5.71
CA SER A 188 -12.12 4.87 -6.62
C SER A 188 -11.21 6.02 -7.05
N ILE A 189 -11.78 7.17 -7.42
CA ILE A 189 -10.98 8.36 -7.78
C ILE A 189 -10.09 8.78 -6.60
N LEU A 190 -10.66 8.88 -5.40
CA LEU A 190 -9.92 9.31 -4.22
C LEU A 190 -8.82 8.31 -3.84
N GLN A 191 -9.10 7.01 -3.89
CA GLN A 191 -8.11 5.96 -3.64
C GLN A 191 -7.02 5.89 -4.70
N CYS A 192 -7.27 6.32 -5.94
CA CYS A 192 -6.22 6.47 -6.95
C CYS A 192 -5.45 7.78 -6.78
N THR A 193 -6.10 8.84 -6.32
CA THR A 193 -5.51 10.18 -6.15
C THR A 193 -4.63 10.26 -4.92
N VAL A 194 -4.97 9.56 -3.83
CA VAL A 194 -4.18 9.57 -2.59
C VAL A 194 -2.75 9.04 -2.79
N PRO A 195 -2.51 7.85 -3.37
CA PRO A 195 -1.16 7.39 -3.67
C PRO A 195 -0.38 8.44 -4.46
N LEU A 196 -1.02 9.10 -5.44
CA LEU A 196 -0.38 10.13 -6.23
C LEU A 196 0.01 11.33 -5.39
N LEU A 197 -0.88 11.92 -4.60
CA LEU A 197 -0.56 13.09 -3.78
C LEU A 197 0.50 12.75 -2.72
N VAL A 198 0.37 11.57 -2.11
CA VAL A 198 1.24 11.10 -1.03
C VAL A 198 2.60 10.65 -1.55
N SER A 199 2.72 10.12 -2.76
CA SER A 199 4.00 9.70 -3.34
C SER A 199 4.66 10.77 -4.19
N PHE A 200 3.90 11.47 -5.04
CA PHE A 200 4.46 12.35 -6.06
C PHE A 200 5.22 13.52 -5.45
N PHE A 201 4.62 14.26 -4.49
CA PHE A 201 5.28 15.42 -3.91
C PHE A 201 6.53 15.04 -3.10
N PRO A 202 6.52 14.01 -2.23
CA PRO A 202 7.73 13.58 -1.54
C PRO A 202 8.81 13.06 -2.48
N ILE A 203 8.45 12.30 -3.52
CA ILE A 203 9.42 11.81 -4.51
C ILE A 203 10.02 12.95 -5.32
N LEU A 204 9.20 13.89 -5.80
CA LEU A 204 9.67 15.06 -6.53
C LEU A 204 10.61 15.90 -5.65
N TYR A 205 10.20 16.18 -4.41
CA TYR A 205 11.03 16.88 -3.44
C TYR A 205 12.34 16.14 -3.17
N PHE A 206 12.29 14.81 -3.03
CA PHE A 206 13.49 13.99 -2.85
C PHE A 206 14.43 14.10 -4.05
N ILE A 207 13.92 13.98 -5.28
CA ILE A 207 14.71 14.13 -6.51
C ILE A 207 15.37 15.51 -6.56
N VAL A 208 14.62 16.59 -6.34
CA VAL A 208 15.17 17.96 -6.31
C VAL A 208 16.23 18.11 -5.22
N SER A 209 15.97 17.54 -4.04
CA SER A 209 16.91 17.58 -2.91
C SER A 209 18.20 16.80 -3.20
N LEU A 210 18.14 15.70 -3.97
CA LEU A 210 19.32 14.96 -4.41
C LEU A 210 20.24 15.83 -5.27
N PHE A 211 19.68 16.68 -6.14
CA PHE A 211 20.46 17.59 -6.98
C PHE A 211 21.05 18.78 -6.21
N LEU A 212 20.33 19.31 -5.21
CA LEU A 212 20.76 20.51 -4.49
C LEU A 212 21.68 20.21 -3.30
N LEU A 213 21.40 19.18 -2.50
CA LEU A 213 22.04 18.91 -1.21
C LEU A 213 22.18 17.39 -0.93
N PRO A 214 23.01 16.66 -1.70
CA PRO A 214 23.04 15.20 -1.68
C PRO A 214 23.49 14.60 -0.34
N GLN A 215 24.37 15.26 0.42
CA GLN A 215 24.97 14.66 1.63
C GLN A 215 24.06 14.67 2.87
N LEU A 216 23.16 15.66 2.99
CA LEU A 216 22.30 15.81 4.18
C LEU A 216 20.94 15.13 4.03
N PHE A 217 20.44 14.96 2.81
CA PHE A 217 19.05 14.55 2.57
C PHE A 217 18.89 13.05 2.32
N VAL A 218 19.88 12.36 1.74
CA VAL A 218 19.69 10.96 1.28
C VAL A 218 19.29 10.02 2.42
N ALA A 219 20.02 10.05 3.54
CA ALA A 219 19.82 9.08 4.62
C ALA A 219 18.51 9.30 5.39
N THR A 220 18.24 10.55 5.81
CA THR A 220 17.08 10.88 6.63
C THR A 220 15.80 10.97 5.80
N PHE A 221 15.85 11.62 4.64
CA PHE A 221 14.66 11.87 3.84
C PHE A 221 14.18 10.61 3.12
N GLY A 222 15.09 9.75 2.65
CA GLY A 222 14.71 8.47 2.03
C GLY A 222 13.90 7.60 3.00
N THR A 223 14.32 7.56 4.27
CA THR A 223 13.62 6.83 5.33
C THR A 223 12.21 7.39 5.57
N HIS A 224 12.07 8.71 5.66
CA HIS A 224 10.76 9.36 5.80
C HIS A 224 9.88 9.19 4.57
N LEU A 225 10.46 9.16 3.38
CA LEU A 225 9.73 8.92 2.13
C LEU A 225 9.14 7.51 2.12
N ILE A 226 9.91 6.49 2.50
CA ILE A 226 9.42 5.11 2.62
C ILE A 226 8.29 5.03 3.65
N GLN A 227 8.43 5.66 4.82
CA GLN A 227 7.36 5.73 5.83
C GLN A 227 6.08 6.36 5.28
N ILE A 228 6.19 7.47 4.54
CA ILE A 228 5.04 8.14 3.90
C ILE A 228 4.38 7.23 2.86
N LEU A 229 5.17 6.50 2.05
CA LEU A 229 4.64 5.54 1.09
C LEU A 229 3.92 4.37 1.78
N SER A 230 4.42 3.91 2.93
CA SER A 230 3.76 2.89 3.75
C SER A 230 2.42 3.35 4.33
N PHE A 231 2.13 4.64 4.35
CA PHE A 231 0.84 5.16 4.78
C PHE A 231 -0.26 5.02 3.72
N ILE A 232 0.10 4.82 2.45
CA ILE A 232 -0.85 4.74 1.32
C ILE A 232 -1.91 3.64 1.50
N PRO A 233 -1.57 2.40 1.90
CA PRO A 233 -2.57 1.36 2.16
C PRO A 233 -3.55 1.77 3.26
N ILE A 234 -3.05 2.38 4.34
CA ILE A 234 -3.87 2.86 5.46
C ILE A 234 -4.87 3.90 4.96
N ALA A 235 -4.38 4.91 4.25
CA ALA A 235 -5.22 5.96 3.69
C ALA A 235 -6.30 5.40 2.75
N ASN A 236 -5.96 4.43 1.90
CA ASN A 236 -6.91 3.77 1.01
C ASN A 236 -8.04 3.04 1.76
N VAL A 237 -7.70 2.34 2.84
CA VAL A 237 -8.69 1.65 3.68
C VAL A 237 -9.54 2.65 4.46
N THR A 238 -8.92 3.69 5.02
CA THR A 238 -9.61 4.79 5.71
C THR A 238 -10.64 5.45 4.80
N LEU A 239 -10.25 5.81 3.57
CA LEU A 239 -11.18 6.36 2.58
C LEU A 239 -12.38 5.43 2.34
N PHE A 240 -12.17 4.12 2.21
CA PHE A 240 -13.26 3.16 2.02
C PHE A 240 -14.19 3.05 3.23
N ILE A 241 -13.68 3.17 4.45
CA ILE A 241 -14.50 3.09 5.66
C ILE A 241 -15.37 4.35 5.80
N PHE A 242 -14.81 5.53 5.55
CA PHE A 242 -15.45 6.81 5.91
C PHE A 242 -16.23 7.48 4.79
N LEU A 243 -15.93 7.23 3.51
CA LEU A 243 -16.63 7.85 2.38
C LEU A 243 -18.02 7.24 2.10
N PRO A 244 -18.18 5.93 1.85
CA PRO A 244 -19.48 5.36 1.56
C PRO A 244 -20.38 5.41 2.80
N SER A 245 -21.59 5.94 2.60
CA SER A 245 -22.53 6.20 3.69
C SER A 245 -22.91 4.93 4.47
N LYS A 246 -23.03 3.80 3.76
CA LYS A 246 -23.30 2.48 4.33
C LYS A 246 -22.14 1.95 5.18
N SER A 247 -20.90 2.02 4.69
CA SER A 247 -19.72 1.56 5.44
C SER A 247 -19.51 2.39 6.70
N ARG A 248 -19.67 3.71 6.60
CA ARG A 248 -19.57 4.61 7.76
C ARG A 248 -20.58 4.28 8.85
N LYS A 249 -21.85 4.03 8.49
CA LYS A 249 -22.88 3.60 9.45
C LYS A 249 -22.51 2.29 10.14
N LYS A 250 -22.04 1.29 9.37
CA LYS A 250 -21.60 0.00 9.93
C LYS A 250 -20.42 0.16 10.87
N PHE A 251 -19.43 0.97 10.50
CA PHE A 251 -18.28 1.26 11.34
C PHE A 251 -18.68 1.92 12.66
N ILE A 252 -19.55 2.93 12.63
CA ILE A 252 -20.08 3.57 13.86
C ILE A 252 -20.82 2.55 14.72
N CYS A 253 -21.67 1.69 14.13
CA CYS A 253 -22.35 0.63 14.88
C CYS A 253 -21.37 -0.37 15.49
N PHE A 254 -20.31 -0.72 14.78
CA PHE A 254 -19.24 -1.60 15.28
C PHE A 254 -18.52 -0.95 16.48
N LEU A 255 -18.15 0.33 16.39
CA LEU A 255 -17.56 1.07 17.51
C LEU A 255 -18.50 1.16 18.71
N LYS A 256 -19.80 1.39 18.49
CA LYS A 256 -20.80 1.36 19.57
C LYS A 256 -20.83 0.01 20.28
N LYS A 257 -20.88 -1.11 19.53
CA LYS A 257 -20.83 -2.46 20.11
C LYS A 257 -19.57 -2.72 20.93
N ILE A 258 -18.42 -2.24 20.48
CA ILE A 258 -17.16 -2.34 21.26
C ILE A 258 -17.27 -1.54 22.56
N LYS A 259 -17.71 -0.28 22.46
CA LYS A 259 -17.91 0.60 23.61
C LYS A 259 -18.86 -0.04 24.63
N ASP A 260 -20.00 -0.54 24.20
CA ASP A 260 -21.01 -1.17 25.05
C ASP A 260 -20.44 -2.43 25.73
N LYS A 261 -19.65 -3.25 25.01
CA LYS A 261 -19.00 -4.43 25.58
C LYS A 261 -17.94 -4.10 26.63
N ILE A 262 -17.19 -3.01 26.44
CA ILE A 262 -16.19 -2.53 27.41
C ILE A 262 -16.88 -1.95 28.65
N ILE A 263 -17.91 -1.13 28.47
CA ILE A 263 -18.65 -0.49 29.58
C ILE A 263 -19.45 -1.53 30.38
N CYS A 264 -20.18 -2.43 29.73
CA CYS A 264 -20.98 -3.44 30.43
C CYS A 264 -20.13 -4.46 31.20
N LYS A 265 -18.86 -4.70 30.79
CA LYS A 265 -17.92 -5.52 31.58
C LYS A 265 -17.50 -4.86 32.90
N ASN A 266 -17.53 -3.53 32.98
CA ASN A 266 -17.14 -2.82 34.19
C ASN A 266 -18.29 -2.73 35.22
N PHE A 267 -19.54 -3.00 34.83
CA PHE A 267 -20.70 -2.92 35.72
C PHE A 267 -21.05 -4.23 36.44
N THR A 268 -20.46 -5.37 36.06
CA THR A 268 -20.75 -6.69 36.67
C THR A 268 -19.90 -7.05 37.89
N ILE A 269 -19.03 -6.17 38.39
CA ILE A 269 -18.07 -6.49 39.46
C ILE A 269 -18.49 -6.01 40.87
N THR A 270 -19.53 -5.19 41.04
CA THR A 270 -19.85 -4.59 42.36
C THR A 270 -21.12 -5.13 43.01
N LYS A 271 -21.38 -6.44 42.97
CA LYS A 271 -22.52 -7.02 43.70
C LYS A 271 -22.23 -8.34 44.40
N TYR A 272 -21.11 -8.43 45.10
CA TYR A 272 -20.92 -9.38 46.22
C TYR A 272 -19.82 -8.87 47.16
N ARG A 273 -20.20 -7.99 48.11
CA ARG A 273 -19.67 -7.96 49.47
C ARG A 273 -20.58 -7.15 50.36
#